data_AF-A0A7Y4WXZ9-F1
#
_entry.id   AF-A0A7Y4WXZ9-F1
#
_cell.length_a   1.000
_cell.length_b   1.000
_cell.length_c   1.000
_cell.angle_alpha   90.00
_cell.angle_beta   90.00
_cell.angle_gamma   90.00
#
_symmetry.space_group_name_H-M   'P 1'
#
loop_
_entity.id
_entity.type
_entity.pdbx_description
1 polymer ?
#
loop_
_entity_poly.entity_id
_entity_poly.type
_entity_poly.pdbx_seq_one_letter_code
_entity_poly.pdbx_strand_id
1 'polypeptide(L)'
;KKLGLLKGKTKDLIKKKAYMKYYMHGVGHYLGMDVHDAGRYFTDQTAKNSRPFAPGMVLTVEPGLYIPPDDKSAPAKYRGIGIRIEDDVLVTGTGNLNLTAGVPKNPDEIEALMNKM
;
A
#
# COMPACT_ATOMS: atom_id res chain seq x y z
N LYS A 1 3.03 18.93 -1.00
CA LYS A 1 3.85 19.35 0.19
C LYS A 1 4.91 18.29 0.47
N LYS A 2 6.16 18.64 0.79
CA LYS A 2 7.19 17.66 1.22
C LYS A 2 7.19 17.55 2.75
N LEU A 3 7.21 16.33 3.29
CA LEU A 3 7.07 16.09 4.74
C LEU A 3 8.41 16.13 5.51
N GLY A 4 9.55 16.02 4.83
CA GLY A 4 10.87 16.03 5.47
C GLY A 4 11.29 14.68 6.09
N LEU A 5 10.57 13.59 5.81
CA LEU A 5 10.89 12.23 6.28
C LEU A 5 12.14 11.64 5.62
N LEU A 6 12.40 12.00 4.36
CA LEU A 6 13.60 11.67 3.61
C LEU A 6 14.16 12.94 2.95
N LYS A 7 15.49 13.04 2.84
CA LYS A 7 16.19 14.17 2.25
C LYS A 7 17.05 13.69 1.07
N GLY A 8 16.91 14.34 -0.09
CA GLY A 8 17.62 13.99 -1.31
C GLY A 8 16.74 14.13 -2.56
N LYS A 9 17.30 13.78 -3.73
CA LYS A 9 16.54 13.72 -4.98
C LYS A 9 15.69 12.44 -5.00
N THR A 10 14.41 12.56 -5.35
CA THR A 10 13.45 11.43 -5.33
C THR A 10 13.94 10.21 -6.11
N LYS A 11 14.48 10.41 -7.32
CA LYS A 11 15.01 9.31 -8.15
C LYS A 11 16.11 8.52 -7.45
N ASP A 12 17.03 9.22 -6.77
CA ASP A 12 18.14 8.58 -6.05
C ASP A 12 17.64 7.84 -4.81
N LEU A 13 16.67 8.41 -4.10
CA LEU A 13 16.03 7.78 -2.93
C LEU A 13 15.29 6.49 -3.32
N ILE A 14 14.57 6.48 -4.44
CA ILE A 14 13.90 5.29 -4.97
C ILE A 14 14.93 4.24 -5.37
N LYS A 15 15.98 4.64 -6.12
CA LYS A 15 17.06 3.73 -6.54
C LYS A 15 17.74 3.06 -5.35
N LYS A 16 17.95 3.79 -4.26
CA LYS A 16 18.53 3.30 -3.00
C LYS A 16 17.53 2.58 -2.09
N LYS A 17 16.26 2.46 -2.49
CA LYS A 17 15.16 1.92 -1.68
C LYS A 17 15.02 2.60 -0.30
N ALA A 18 15.33 3.89 -0.20
CA ALA A 18 15.29 4.63 1.07
C ALA A 18 13.88 4.69 1.69
N TYR A 19 12.83 4.50 0.88
CA TYR A 19 11.45 4.38 1.33
C TYR A 19 11.20 3.15 2.22
N MET A 20 12.01 2.09 2.10
CA MET A 20 11.87 0.85 2.89
C MET A 20 11.96 1.10 4.40
N LYS A 21 12.56 2.22 4.80
CA LYS A 21 12.58 2.67 6.19
C LYS A 21 11.17 2.87 6.78
N TYR A 22 10.23 3.38 5.97
CA TYR A 22 8.87 3.70 6.41
C TYR A 22 7.79 2.85 5.73
N TYR A 23 8.14 2.12 4.66
CA TYR A 23 7.25 1.24 3.90
C TYR A 23 7.98 -0.05 3.54
N MET A 24 7.93 -1.03 4.44
CA MET A 24 8.80 -2.22 4.44
C MET A 24 8.17 -3.49 3.84
N HIS A 25 6.91 -3.42 3.42
CA HIS A 25 6.16 -4.58 2.90
C HIS A 25 5.77 -4.38 1.41
N GLY A 26 5.18 -5.43 0.82
CA GLY A 26 4.60 -5.37 -0.53
C GLY A 26 3.34 -4.51 -0.58
N VAL A 27 2.92 -4.11 -1.79
CA VAL A 27 1.71 -3.29 -1.97
C VAL A 27 0.41 -4.09 -1.96
N GLY A 28 0.50 -5.41 -1.96
CA GLY A 28 -0.65 -6.31 -1.91
C GLY A 28 -0.27 -7.75 -2.23
N HIS A 29 -1.25 -8.62 -2.11
CA HIS A 29 -1.17 -10.06 -2.36
C HIS A 29 -2.46 -10.56 -3.03
N TYR A 30 -2.43 -11.75 -3.65
CA TYR A 30 -3.64 -12.41 -4.10
C TYR A 30 -4.56 -12.70 -2.91
N LEU A 31 -5.87 -12.64 -3.18
CA LEU A 31 -6.92 -12.86 -2.19
C LEU A 31 -7.96 -13.81 -2.77
N GLY A 32 -8.37 -14.81 -1.99
CA GLY A 32 -9.36 -15.81 -2.41
C GLY A 32 -9.79 -16.69 -1.24
N MET A 33 -9.60 -18.00 -1.35
CA MET A 33 -9.97 -18.91 -0.23
C MET A 33 -9.06 -18.71 0.98
N ASP A 34 -7.77 -18.44 0.74
CA ASP A 34 -6.84 -17.99 1.75
C ASP A 34 -6.66 -16.47 1.68
N VAL A 35 -6.39 -15.83 2.83
CA VAL A 35 -6.14 -14.38 2.87
C VAL A 35 -4.94 -14.00 2.00
N HIS A 36 -3.84 -14.76 2.09
CA HIS A 36 -2.72 -14.70 1.16
C HIS A 36 -2.85 -15.87 0.19
N ASP A 37 -3.62 -15.68 -0.88
CA ASP A 37 -4.06 -16.78 -1.73
C ASP A 37 -2.95 -17.35 -2.61
N ALA A 38 -3.16 -18.60 -3.04
CA ALA A 38 -2.25 -19.29 -3.91
C ALA A 38 -2.14 -18.62 -5.29
N GLY A 39 -0.94 -18.61 -5.86
CA GLY A 39 -0.71 -18.09 -7.20
C GLY A 39 0.75 -17.76 -7.46
N ARG A 40 1.22 -18.02 -8.68
CA ARG A 40 2.60 -17.64 -9.07
C ARG A 40 2.66 -16.15 -9.40
N TYR A 41 3.28 -15.35 -8.52
CA TYR A 41 3.52 -13.92 -8.76
C TYR A 41 4.49 -13.62 -9.92
N PHE A 42 5.32 -14.59 -10.29
CA PHE A 42 6.30 -14.46 -11.36
C PHE A 42 6.11 -15.56 -12.40
N THR A 43 6.42 -15.26 -13.66
CA THR A 43 6.39 -16.24 -14.76
C THR A 43 7.66 -17.09 -14.83
N ASP A 44 8.72 -16.65 -14.16
CA ASP A 44 10.01 -17.34 -14.04
C ASP A 44 10.36 -17.66 -12.58
N GLN A 45 11.38 -18.51 -12.38
CA GLN A 45 11.88 -18.92 -11.07
C GLN A 45 12.83 -17.89 -10.42
N THR A 46 13.30 -16.90 -11.18
CA THR A 46 14.26 -15.87 -10.74
C THR A 46 13.60 -14.63 -10.14
N ALA A 47 12.27 -14.58 -10.12
CA ALA A 47 11.45 -13.43 -9.69
C ALA A 47 11.78 -12.13 -10.45
N LYS A 48 12.16 -12.24 -11.73
CA LYS A 48 12.49 -11.07 -12.58
C LYS A 48 11.32 -10.62 -13.45
N ASN A 49 10.50 -11.55 -13.91
CA ASN A 49 9.34 -11.26 -14.76
C ASN A 49 8.06 -11.44 -13.94
N SER A 50 7.45 -10.31 -13.55
CA SER A 50 6.15 -10.29 -12.89
C SER A 50 5.08 -10.92 -13.79
N ARG A 51 4.15 -11.67 -13.18
CA ARG A 51 2.97 -12.16 -13.88
C ARG A 51 2.07 -10.98 -14.30
N PRO A 52 1.71 -10.84 -15.59
CA PRO A 52 0.71 -9.87 -16.00
C PRO A 52 -0.64 -10.15 -15.37
N PHE A 53 -1.36 -9.09 -14.97
CA PHE A 53 -2.73 -9.24 -14.50
C PHE A 53 -3.64 -9.71 -15.63
N ALA A 54 -4.60 -10.57 -15.28
CA ALA A 54 -5.66 -11.03 -16.18
C ALA A 54 -7.02 -10.90 -15.50
N PRO A 55 -8.11 -10.67 -16.26
CA PRO A 55 -9.45 -10.61 -15.70
C PRO A 55 -9.78 -11.85 -14.85
N GLY A 56 -10.42 -11.64 -13.71
CA GLY A 56 -10.75 -12.69 -12.74
C GLY A 56 -9.75 -12.84 -11.58
N MET A 57 -8.56 -12.24 -11.66
CA MET A 57 -7.64 -12.18 -10.52
C MET A 57 -8.17 -11.23 -9.45
N VAL A 58 -8.07 -11.63 -8.17
CA VAL A 58 -8.44 -10.82 -7.01
C VAL A 58 -7.20 -10.62 -6.14
N LEU A 59 -6.99 -9.38 -5.68
CA LEU A 59 -5.82 -9.00 -4.87
C LEU A 59 -6.14 -7.81 -3.96
N THR A 60 -5.32 -7.62 -2.94
CA THR A 60 -5.32 -6.42 -2.09
C THR A 60 -4.52 -5.28 -2.72
N VAL A 61 -4.81 -4.05 -2.32
CA VAL A 61 -4.02 -2.84 -2.57
C VAL A 61 -3.89 -2.08 -1.25
N GLU A 62 -2.72 -2.20 -0.61
CA GLU A 62 -2.55 -1.89 0.82
C GLU A 62 -1.31 -1.01 1.13
N PRO A 63 -1.14 0.18 0.51
CA PRO A 63 -0.02 1.05 0.83
C PRO A 63 -0.01 1.46 2.32
N GLY A 64 1.18 1.42 2.91
CA GLY A 64 1.39 1.78 4.32
C GLY A 64 2.55 2.76 4.53
N LEU A 65 2.48 3.54 5.61
CA LEU A 65 3.59 4.37 6.07
C LEU A 65 3.65 4.32 7.61
N TYR A 66 4.79 3.89 8.12
CA TYR A 66 5.03 3.66 9.55
C TYR A 66 6.28 4.41 9.98
N ILE A 67 6.13 5.41 10.86
CA ILE A 67 7.26 6.16 11.41
C ILE A 67 7.51 5.68 12.85
N PRO A 68 8.67 5.04 13.11
CA PRO A 68 9.00 4.59 14.46
C PRO A 68 9.00 5.75 15.48
N PRO A 69 8.52 5.53 16.72
CA PRO A 69 8.47 6.57 17.75
C PRO A 69 9.86 7.11 18.12
N ASP A 70 10.90 6.29 18.01
CA ASP A 70 12.28 6.57 18.37
C ASP A 70 13.14 7.08 17.19
N ASP A 71 12.56 7.27 16.00
CA ASP A 71 13.29 7.75 14.84
C ASP A 71 13.62 9.24 14.96
N LYS A 72 14.79 9.51 15.55
CA LYS A 72 15.33 10.87 15.75
C LYS A 72 15.55 11.64 14.44
N SER A 73 15.66 10.96 13.29
CA SER A 73 15.84 11.62 11.99
C SER A 73 14.53 12.08 11.35
N ALA A 74 13.39 11.55 11.78
CA ALA A 74 12.06 12.02 11.38
C ALA A 74 11.66 13.28 12.17
N PRO A 75 10.87 14.20 11.58
CA PRO A 75 10.26 15.31 12.32
C PRO A 75 9.42 14.79 13.49
N ALA A 76 9.61 15.38 14.68
CA ALA A 76 9.03 14.88 15.93
C ALA A 76 7.50 14.64 15.87
N LYS A 77 6.76 15.53 15.20
CA LYS A 77 5.30 15.44 15.04
C LYS A 77 4.78 14.23 14.25
N TYR A 78 5.64 13.51 13.53
CA TYR A 78 5.22 12.32 12.77
C TYR A 78 5.63 11.01 13.45
N ARG A 79 6.48 11.05 14.48
CA ARG A 79 6.98 9.85 15.15
C ARG A 79 5.84 9.11 15.84
N GLY A 80 5.81 7.78 15.71
CA GLY A 80 4.77 6.91 16.27
C GLY A 80 3.50 6.81 15.43
N ILE A 81 3.41 7.50 14.29
CA ILE A 81 2.26 7.37 13.37
C ILE A 81 2.48 6.17 12.46
N GLY A 82 1.47 5.29 12.42
CA GLY A 82 1.35 4.20 11.45
C GLY A 82 -0.01 4.27 10.76
N ILE A 83 -0.01 4.30 9.44
CA ILE A 83 -1.23 4.38 8.62
C ILE A 83 -1.11 3.36 7.49
N ARG A 84 -2.17 2.55 7.29
CA ARG A 84 -2.39 1.72 6.11
C ARG A 84 -3.83 1.89 5.68
N ILE A 85 -4.05 2.01 4.37
CA ILE A 85 -5.38 2.03 3.75
C ILE A 85 -5.37 0.90 2.73
N GLU A 86 -6.35 0.03 2.80
CA GLU A 86 -6.37 -1.22 2.06
C GLU A 86 -7.74 -1.45 1.42
N ASP A 87 -7.71 -1.86 0.15
CA ASP A 87 -8.89 -2.29 -0.59
C ASP A 87 -8.65 -3.63 -1.28
N ASP A 88 -9.72 -4.41 -1.42
CA ASP A 88 -9.75 -5.60 -2.27
C ASP A 88 -10.24 -5.23 -3.68
N VAL A 89 -9.50 -5.67 -4.70
CA VAL A 89 -9.81 -5.38 -6.10
C VAL A 89 -9.88 -6.63 -6.97
N LEU A 90 -10.90 -6.68 -7.83
CA LEU A 90 -11.06 -7.66 -8.90
C LEU A 90 -10.55 -7.06 -10.21
N VAL A 91 -9.60 -7.72 -10.87
CA VAL A 91 -9.18 -7.33 -12.23
C VAL A 91 -10.29 -7.65 -13.23
N THR A 92 -10.60 -6.68 -14.10
CA THR A 92 -11.62 -6.80 -15.15
C THR A 92 -10.98 -6.67 -16.53
N GLY A 93 -11.76 -6.89 -17.60
CA GLY A 93 -11.28 -6.74 -18.99
C GLY A 93 -10.79 -5.33 -19.35
N THR A 94 -11.23 -4.30 -18.61
CA THR A 94 -10.94 -2.88 -18.90
C THR A 94 -10.26 -2.15 -17.74
N GLY A 95 -9.98 -2.82 -16.62
CA GLY A 95 -9.41 -2.20 -15.44
C GLY A 95 -9.57 -3.06 -14.19
N ASN A 96 -10.16 -2.48 -13.14
CA ASN A 96 -10.49 -3.19 -11.90
C ASN A 96 -11.83 -2.73 -11.33
N LEU A 97 -12.42 -3.58 -10.49
CA LEU A 97 -13.56 -3.27 -9.64
C LEU A 97 -13.08 -3.29 -8.18
N ASN A 98 -13.29 -2.20 -7.45
CA ASN A 98 -13.03 -2.16 -6.01
C ASN A 98 -14.22 -2.76 -5.25
N LEU A 99 -13.97 -3.88 -4.56
CA LEU A 99 -14.98 -4.67 -3.84
C LEU A 99 -15.26 -4.12 -2.43
N THR A 100 -14.39 -3.25 -1.93
CA THR A 100 -14.41 -2.72 -0.55
C THR A 100 -14.69 -1.22 -0.50
N ALA A 101 -15.07 -0.62 -1.63
CA ALA A 101 -15.39 0.81 -1.74
C ALA A 101 -16.58 1.28 -0.88
N GLY A 102 -17.30 0.37 -0.22
CA GLY A 102 -18.43 0.68 0.67
C GLY A 102 -18.04 1.35 1.99
N VAL A 103 -16.77 1.28 2.40
CA VAL A 103 -16.25 2.00 3.58
C VAL A 103 -15.49 3.27 3.14
N PRO A 104 -15.79 4.45 3.72
CA PRO A 104 -15.09 5.68 3.35
C PRO A 104 -13.63 5.64 3.79
N LYS A 105 -12.77 6.19 2.94
CA LYS A 105 -11.32 6.33 3.18
C LYS A 105 -10.80 7.75 2.96
N ASN A 106 -11.66 8.65 2.46
CA ASN A 106 -11.37 10.07 2.45
C ASN A 106 -11.41 10.59 3.90
N PRO A 107 -10.38 11.30 4.39
CA PRO A 107 -10.37 11.86 5.73
C PRO A 107 -11.64 12.65 6.09
N ASP A 108 -12.16 13.47 5.17
CA ASP A 108 -13.35 14.30 5.42
C ASP A 108 -14.61 13.43 5.59
N GLU A 109 -14.73 12.34 4.83
CA GLU A 109 -15.84 11.39 4.93
C GLU A 109 -15.76 10.56 6.22
N ILE A 110 -14.54 10.18 6.64
CA ILE A 110 -14.30 9.50 7.92
C ILE A 110 -14.71 10.42 9.07
N GLU A 111 -14.24 11.67 9.09
CA GLU A 111 -14.60 12.64 10.13
C GLU A 111 -16.11 12.90 10.16
N ALA A 112 -16.74 13.05 8.99
CA ALA A 112 -18.19 13.22 8.89
C ALA A 112 -18.96 11.99 9.39
N LEU A 113 -18.46 10.77 9.14
CA LEU A 113 -19.07 9.54 9.64
C LEU A 113 -18.94 9.42 11.17
N MET A 114 -17.77 9.74 11.72
CA MET A 114 -17.52 9.69 13.16
C MET A 114 -18.36 10.72 13.95
N ASN A 115 -18.58 11.90 13.37
CA ASN A 115 -19.36 12.98 14.01
C ASN A 115 -20.88 12.79 13.91
N LYS A 116 -21.37 11.75 13.22
CA LYS A 116 -22.80 11.41 13.15
C LYS A 116 -23.26 10.47 14.26
N MET A 117 -22.34 9.99 15.09
CA MET A 117 -22.63 9.12 16.23
C MET A 117 -22.85 9.91 17.51
#